data_AF-A0A2D7Y7E0-F1
#
_entry.id   AF-A0A2D7Y7E0-F1
#
_cell.length_a   1.000
_cell.length_b   1.000
_cell.length_c   1.000
_cell.angle_alpha   90.00
_cell.angle_beta   90.00
_cell.angle_gamma   90.00
#
_symmetry.space_group_name_H-M   'P 1'
#
loop_
_entity.id
_entity.type
_entity.pdbx_description
1 polymer ?
#
loop_
_entity_poly.entity_id
_entity_poly.type
_entity_poly.pdbx_seq_one_letter_code
_entity_poly.pdbx_strand_id
1 'polypeptide(L)'
;MGGGLQKLRRVLIALVAIQVLYGLYWALHDVTARLGLWPDAEQAADFVRSLGLVQEILFFSHVALNGVTLALVLLRWRLALPVFILSFVLDRGEWILMSGNTLFSDMVAVDAWALFSFTLQGAIFALLLILSFDGPLGPRPVRPIRL
;
A
#
# COMPACT_ATOMS: atom_id res chain seq x y z
N MET A 1 5.44 13.26 -28.04
CA MET A 1 5.97 12.41 -26.95
C MET A 1 5.11 12.40 -25.66
N GLY A 2 4.02 13.17 -25.51
CA GLY A 2 3.27 13.25 -24.23
C GLY A 2 2.29 12.12 -23.89
N GLY A 3 1.90 11.26 -24.85
CA GLY A 3 0.84 10.27 -24.64
C GLY A 3 1.25 9.03 -23.82
N GLY A 4 2.50 8.56 -23.97
CA GLY A 4 2.99 7.35 -23.30
C GLY A 4 3.07 7.50 -21.78
N LEU A 5 3.74 8.56 -21.31
CA LEU A 5 3.89 8.85 -19.88
C LEU A 5 2.55 9.11 -19.18
N GLN A 6 1.58 9.70 -19.89
CA GLN A 6 0.23 9.90 -19.34
C GLN A 6 -0.51 8.56 -19.16
N LYS A 7 -0.35 7.61 -20.09
CA LYS A 7 -0.89 6.25 -19.93
C LYS A 7 -0.24 5.54 -18.74
N LEU A 8 1.09 5.58 -18.62
CA LEU A 8 1.81 4.99 -17.49
C LEU A 8 1.34 5.57 -16.14
N ARG A 9 1.09 6.89 -16.07
CA ARG A 9 0.54 7.49 -14.84
C ARG A 9 -0.86 6.97 -14.50
N ARG A 10 -1.74 6.77 -15.49
CA ARG A 10 -3.07 6.20 -15.23
C ARG A 10 -2.97 4.76 -14.72
N VAL A 11 -2.07 3.97 -15.28
CA VAL A 11 -1.77 2.62 -14.80
C VAL A 11 -1.26 2.69 -13.36
N LEU A 12 -0.29 3.55 -13.06
CA LEU A 12 0.21 3.76 -11.70
C LEU A 12 -0.92 4.10 -10.72
N ILE A 13 -1.78 5.07 -11.06
CA ILE A 13 -2.92 5.45 -10.22
C ILE A 13 -3.83 4.24 -9.94
N ALA A 14 -4.14 3.45 -10.96
CA ALA A 14 -4.98 2.26 -10.80
C ALA A 14 -4.33 1.23 -9.87
N LEU A 15 -3.03 0.95 -10.04
CA LEU A 15 -2.31 -0.01 -9.21
C LEU A 15 -2.21 0.46 -7.75
N VAL A 16 -1.87 1.74 -7.50
CA VAL A 16 -1.84 2.27 -6.12
C VAL A 16 -3.24 2.28 -5.52
N ALA A 17 -4.30 2.58 -6.30
CA ALA A 17 -5.67 2.52 -5.81
C ALA A 17 -6.06 1.10 -5.39
N ILE A 18 -5.67 0.07 -6.16
CA ILE A 18 -5.89 -1.34 -5.79
C ILE A 18 -5.17 -1.65 -4.47
N GLN A 19 -3.90 -1.24 -4.32
CA GLN A 19 -3.15 -1.43 -3.07
C GLN A 19 -3.84 -0.75 -1.88
N VAL A 20 -4.34 0.48 -2.04
CA VAL A 20 -5.06 1.21 -1.00
C VAL A 20 -6.37 0.51 -0.62
N LEU A 21 -7.17 0.12 -1.60
CA LEU A 21 -8.45 -0.57 -1.35
C LEU A 21 -8.24 -1.90 -0.64
N TYR A 22 -7.20 -2.63 -1.02
CA TYR A 22 -6.79 -3.86 -0.36
C TYR A 22 -6.38 -3.62 1.10
N GLY A 23 -5.54 -2.61 1.36
CA GLY A 23 -5.15 -2.24 2.73
C GLY A 23 -6.36 -1.83 3.58
N LEU A 24 -7.29 -1.06 3.02
CA LEU A 24 -8.52 -0.65 3.69
C LEU A 24 -9.45 -1.82 3.99
N TYR A 25 -9.55 -2.79 3.08
CA TYR A 25 -10.32 -4.01 3.29
C TYR A 25 -9.84 -4.76 4.54
N TRP A 26 -8.52 -4.97 4.67
CA TRP A 26 -7.96 -5.65 5.84
C TRP A 26 -8.03 -4.83 7.12
N ALA A 27 -7.81 -3.52 7.04
CA ALA A 27 -8.00 -2.62 8.18
C ALA A 27 -9.44 -2.65 8.68
N LEU A 28 -10.43 -2.74 7.79
CA LEU A 28 -11.83 -2.89 8.17
C LEU A 28 -12.11 -4.25 8.79
N HIS A 29 -11.51 -5.33 8.28
CA HIS A 29 -11.61 -6.65 8.90
C HIS A 29 -11.08 -6.65 10.34
N ASP A 30 -9.94 -6.02 10.59
CA ASP A 30 -9.39 -5.88 11.95
C ASP A 30 -10.32 -5.09 12.87
N VAL A 31 -10.79 -3.92 12.42
CA VAL A 31 -11.72 -3.08 13.21
C VAL A 31 -13.03 -3.81 13.49
N THR A 32 -13.61 -4.48 12.49
CA THR A 32 -14.87 -5.21 12.66
C THR A 32 -14.73 -6.44 13.56
N ALA A 33 -13.57 -7.12 13.55
CA ALA A 33 -13.27 -8.21 14.48
C ALA A 33 -13.24 -7.70 15.92
N ARG A 34 -12.55 -6.58 16.18
CA ARG A 34 -12.46 -5.94 17.51
C ARG A 34 -13.80 -5.42 18.03
N LEU A 35 -14.67 -4.97 17.13
CA LEU A 35 -16.02 -4.53 17.47
C LEU A 35 -17.00 -5.71 17.67
N GLY A 36 -16.56 -6.96 17.51
CA GLY A 36 -17.42 -8.14 17.64
C GLY A 36 -18.50 -8.21 16.57
N LEU A 37 -18.25 -7.62 15.38
CA LEU A 37 -19.21 -7.60 14.26
C LEU A 37 -19.10 -8.85 13.38
N TRP A 38 -18.15 -9.75 13.67
CA TRP A 38 -18.01 -11.00 12.96
C TRP A 38 -19.10 -12.00 13.42
N PRO A 39 -19.61 -12.85 12.51
CA PRO A 39 -20.62 -13.86 12.87
C PRO A 39 -20.11 -14.88 13.90
N ASP A 40 -18.81 -15.17 13.89
CA ASP A 40 -18.14 -16.09 14.81
C ASP A 40 -17.24 -15.30 15.77
N ALA A 41 -17.64 -15.28 17.04
CA ALA A 41 -16.92 -14.56 18.09
C ALA A 41 -15.62 -15.24 18.52
N GLU A 42 -15.54 -16.57 18.41
CA GLU A 42 -14.32 -17.33 18.73
C GLU A 42 -13.26 -17.06 17.67
N GLN A 43 -13.67 -17.13 16.40
CA GLN A 43 -12.81 -16.78 15.27
C GLN A 43 -12.30 -15.33 15.34
N ALA A 44 -13.16 -14.38 15.71
CA ALA A 44 -12.76 -12.98 15.87
C ALA A 44 -11.77 -12.79 17.03
N ALA A 45 -11.97 -13.48 18.14
CA ALA A 45 -11.06 -13.43 19.29
C ALA A 45 -9.69 -14.01 18.94
N ASP A 46 -9.66 -15.13 18.23
CA ASP A 46 -8.41 -15.77 17.79
C ASP A 46 -7.65 -14.91 16.78
N PHE A 47 -8.37 -14.31 15.82
CA PHE A 47 -7.79 -13.33 14.89
C PHE A 47 -7.11 -12.17 15.64
N VAL A 48 -7.84 -11.50 16.54
CA VAL A 48 -7.30 -10.34 17.28
C VAL A 48 -6.14 -10.73 18.20
N ARG A 49 -6.22 -11.89 18.88
CA ARG A 49 -5.15 -12.38 19.76
C ARG A 49 -3.89 -12.77 19.00
N SER A 50 -4.02 -13.19 17.75
CA SER A 50 -2.89 -13.54 16.92
C SER A 50 -2.08 -12.31 16.50
N LEU A 51 -2.67 -11.12 16.49
CA LEU A 51 -2.00 -9.88 16.08
C LEU A 51 -1.17 -9.28 17.21
N GLY A 52 0.13 -9.15 16.99
CA GLY A 52 1.01 -8.43 17.91
C GLY A 52 0.95 -6.92 17.72
N LEU A 53 1.13 -6.14 18.79
CA LEU A 53 1.10 -4.66 18.73
C LEU A 53 2.05 -4.08 17.67
N VAL A 54 3.26 -4.63 17.54
CA VAL A 54 4.23 -4.16 16.53
C VAL A 54 3.72 -4.40 15.12
N GLN A 55 3.11 -5.57 14.88
CA GLN A 55 2.55 -5.94 13.59
C GLN A 55 1.41 -4.99 13.20
N GLU A 56 0.52 -4.67 14.15
CA GLU A 56 -0.55 -3.69 13.94
C GLU A 56 0.00 -2.31 13.57
N ILE A 57 1.00 -1.81 14.30
CA ILE A 57 1.62 -0.51 14.01
C ILE A 57 2.21 -0.49 12.59
N LEU A 58 2.92 -1.55 12.19
CA LEU A 58 3.50 -1.65 10.85
C LEU A 58 2.41 -1.69 9.78
N PHE A 59 1.39 -2.53 9.96
CA PHE A 59 0.27 -2.68 9.04
C PHE A 59 -0.50 -1.37 8.84
N PHE A 60 -0.99 -0.74 9.92
CA PHE A 60 -1.76 0.50 9.82
C PHE A 60 -0.91 1.66 9.27
N SER A 61 0.38 1.72 9.62
CA SER A 61 1.30 2.70 9.04
C SER A 61 1.48 2.47 7.54
N HIS A 62 1.63 1.22 7.09
CA HIS A 62 1.68 0.87 5.68
C HIS A 62 0.42 1.32 4.93
N VAL A 63 -0.77 1.01 5.47
CA VAL A 63 -2.07 1.40 4.89
C VAL A 63 -2.17 2.92 4.74
N ALA A 64 -1.82 3.66 5.80
CA ALA A 64 -1.82 5.12 5.75
C ALA A 64 -0.85 5.67 4.69
N LEU A 65 0.38 5.16 4.63
CA LEU A 65 1.38 5.62 3.66
C LEU A 65 1.01 5.26 2.21
N ASN A 66 0.27 4.18 1.95
CA ASN A 66 -0.28 3.92 0.63
C ASN A 66 -1.31 4.98 0.23
N GLY A 67 -2.17 5.39 1.16
CA GLY A 67 -3.10 6.50 0.95
C GLY A 67 -2.38 7.81 0.63
N VAL A 68 -1.32 8.12 1.39
CA VAL A 68 -0.45 9.28 1.12
C VAL A 68 0.23 9.16 -0.25
N THR A 69 0.74 7.98 -0.59
CA THR A 69 1.36 7.72 -1.91
C THR A 69 0.38 8.00 -3.03
N LEU A 70 -0.86 7.50 -2.94
CA LEU A 70 -1.91 7.76 -3.92
C LEU A 70 -2.18 9.26 -4.07
N ALA A 71 -2.33 9.97 -2.94
CA ALA A 71 -2.52 11.42 -2.95
C ALA A 71 -1.35 12.14 -3.65
N LEU A 72 -0.11 11.77 -3.34
CA LEU A 72 1.08 12.35 -3.97
C LEU A 72 1.17 12.04 -5.46
N VAL A 73 0.81 10.83 -5.91
CA VAL A 73 0.74 10.49 -7.33
C VAL A 73 -0.31 11.34 -8.06
N LEU A 74 -1.48 11.54 -7.45
CA LEU A 74 -2.55 12.39 -8.00
C LEU A 74 -2.11 13.86 -8.10
N LEU A 75 -1.43 14.35 -7.06
CA LEU A 75 -0.84 15.70 -7.02
C LEU A 75 0.41 15.84 -7.91
N ARG A 76 0.93 14.72 -8.42
CA ARG A 76 2.14 14.62 -9.24
C ARG A 76 3.42 15.02 -8.51
N TRP A 77 3.53 14.68 -7.24
CA TRP A 77 4.67 15.04 -6.40
C TRP A 77 5.71 13.92 -6.41
N ARG A 78 6.99 14.29 -6.57
CA ARG A 78 8.13 13.34 -6.54
C ARG A 78 8.28 12.61 -5.21
N LEU A 79 7.73 13.18 -4.14
CA LEU A 79 7.70 12.54 -2.82
C LEU A 79 6.88 11.24 -2.80
N ALA A 80 6.08 10.94 -3.83
CA ALA A 80 5.39 9.66 -3.94
C ALA A 80 6.34 8.46 -3.87
N LEU A 81 7.52 8.56 -4.50
CA LEU A 81 8.51 7.47 -4.50
C LEU A 81 9.09 7.18 -3.10
N PRO A 82 9.70 8.14 -2.38
CA PRO A 82 10.24 7.86 -1.04
C PRO A 82 9.16 7.46 -0.04
N VAL A 83 7.95 8.02 -0.13
CA VAL A 83 6.81 7.61 0.73
C VAL A 83 6.41 6.15 0.43
N PHE A 84 6.36 5.77 -0.84
CA PHE A 84 6.07 4.39 -1.23
C PHE A 84 7.16 3.41 -0.78
N ILE A 85 8.44 3.79 -0.88
CA ILE A 85 9.56 2.96 -0.38
C ILE A 85 9.41 2.72 1.13
N LEU A 86 9.10 3.76 1.90
CA LEU A 86 8.86 3.61 3.34
C LEU A 86 7.68 2.67 3.60
N SER A 87 6.57 2.87 2.89
CA SER A 87 5.39 1.98 2.96
C SER A 87 5.75 0.52 2.67
N PHE A 88 6.53 0.26 1.62
CA PHE A 88 7.01 -1.07 1.23
C PHE A 88 7.85 -1.72 2.34
N VAL A 89 8.79 -0.97 2.93
CA VAL A 89 9.64 -1.50 4.02
C VAL A 89 8.81 -1.90 5.24
N LEU A 90 7.81 -1.09 5.61
CA LEU A 90 6.93 -1.41 6.74
C LEU A 90 6.12 -2.69 6.47
N ASP A 91 5.56 -2.84 5.27
CA ASP A 91 4.84 -4.05 4.88
C ASP A 91 5.75 -5.27 4.84
N ARG A 92 6.96 -5.18 4.27
CA ARG A 92 7.91 -6.31 4.32
C ARG A 92 8.31 -6.69 5.74
N GLY A 93 8.49 -5.72 6.64
CA GLY A 93 8.72 -5.98 8.06
C GLY A 93 7.54 -6.71 8.71
N GLU A 94 6.32 -6.30 8.38
CA GLU A 94 5.08 -6.91 8.85
C GLU A 94 4.94 -8.37 8.37
N TRP A 95 5.18 -8.63 7.08
CA TRP A 95 5.15 -9.99 6.52
C TRP A 95 6.17 -10.93 7.16
N ILE A 96 7.37 -10.44 7.49
CA ILE A 96 8.38 -11.24 8.19
C ILE A 96 7.85 -11.69 9.56
N LEU A 97 7.16 -10.80 10.28
CA LEU A 97 6.53 -11.13 11.56
C LEU A 97 5.35 -12.09 11.38
N MET A 98 4.51 -11.89 10.35
CA MET A 98 3.38 -12.78 10.03
C MET A 98 3.81 -14.20 9.67
N SER A 99 4.93 -14.37 8.96
CA SER A 99 5.39 -15.71 8.55
C SER A 99 5.70 -16.64 9.73
N GLY A 100 5.94 -16.08 10.93
CA GLY A 100 6.06 -16.81 12.17
C GLY A 100 4.74 -17.12 12.89
N ASN A 101 3.61 -16.62 12.39
CA ASN A 101 2.27 -16.75 12.97
C ASN A 101 1.39 -17.67 12.12
N THR A 102 1.50 -18.98 12.36
CA THR A 102 0.81 -20.02 11.57
C THR A 102 -0.71 -19.92 11.65
N LEU A 103 -1.26 -19.54 12.81
CA LEU A 103 -2.70 -19.41 13.02
C LEU A 103 -3.29 -18.28 12.15
N PHE A 104 -2.64 -17.12 12.12
CA PHE A 104 -3.02 -16.06 11.21
C PHE A 104 -2.82 -16.51 9.75
N SER A 105 -1.67 -17.09 9.42
CA SER A 105 -1.32 -17.53 8.05
C SER A 105 -2.38 -18.41 7.39
N ASP A 106 -2.90 -19.39 8.14
CA ASP A 106 -3.92 -20.32 7.65
C ASP A 106 -5.29 -19.66 7.50
N MET A 107 -5.66 -18.75 8.40
CA MET A 107 -6.94 -18.03 8.35
C MET A 107 -7.04 -17.11 7.12
N VAL A 108 -5.91 -16.60 6.64
CA VAL A 108 -5.91 -15.54 5.62
C VAL A 108 -5.31 -15.95 4.28
N ALA A 109 -4.86 -17.19 4.11
CA ALA A 109 -4.14 -17.65 2.92
C ALA A 109 -2.93 -16.75 2.58
N VAL A 110 -2.11 -16.49 3.58
CA VAL A 110 -0.99 -15.53 3.57
C VAL A 110 -0.06 -15.67 2.36
N ASP A 111 0.29 -16.89 1.94
CA ASP A 111 1.23 -17.12 0.83
C ASP A 111 0.73 -16.59 -0.52
N ALA A 112 -0.56 -16.79 -0.82
CA ALA A 112 -1.16 -16.30 -2.06
C ALA A 112 -1.17 -14.76 -2.09
N TRP A 113 -1.46 -14.14 -0.94
CA TRP A 113 -1.48 -12.69 -0.81
C TRP A 113 -0.11 -12.06 -0.78
N ALA A 114 0.87 -12.72 -0.17
CA ALA A 114 2.25 -12.25 -0.13
C ALA A 114 2.81 -12.12 -1.56
N LEU A 115 2.55 -13.10 -2.43
CA LEU A 115 2.98 -13.08 -3.83
C LEU A 115 2.26 -11.99 -4.64
N PHE A 116 0.94 -11.87 -4.48
CA PHE A 116 0.16 -10.82 -5.15
C PHE A 116 0.63 -9.43 -4.72
N SER A 117 0.72 -9.19 -3.40
CA SER A 117 1.16 -7.92 -2.82
C SER A 117 2.57 -7.56 -3.25
N PHE A 118 3.51 -8.52 -3.23
CA PHE A 118 4.88 -8.29 -3.70
C PHE A 118 4.93 -7.90 -5.18
N THR A 119 4.18 -8.62 -6.02
CA THR A 119 4.13 -8.35 -7.46
C THR A 119 3.52 -6.97 -7.76
N LEU A 120 2.41 -6.65 -7.10
CA LEU A 120 1.72 -5.35 -7.23
C LEU A 120 2.64 -4.21 -6.80
N GLN A 121 3.29 -4.33 -5.64
CA GLN A 121 4.20 -3.32 -5.12
C GLN A 121 5.45 -3.15 -6.01
N GLY A 122 5.98 -4.24 -6.57
CA GLY A 122 7.07 -4.19 -7.55
C GLY A 122 6.70 -3.43 -8.82
N ALA A 123 5.48 -3.64 -9.35
CA ALA A 123 4.97 -2.91 -10.51
C ALA A 123 4.78 -1.41 -10.20
N ILE A 124 4.23 -1.08 -9.02
CA ILE A 124 4.08 0.30 -8.55
C ILE A 124 5.46 0.98 -8.43
N PHE A 125 6.44 0.30 -7.82
CA PHE A 125 7.79 0.80 -7.66
C PHE A 125 8.45 1.12 -9.01
N ALA A 126 8.39 0.19 -9.97
CA ALA A 126 8.95 0.39 -11.30
C ALA A 126 8.34 1.61 -12.01
N LEU A 127 7.01 1.76 -11.95
CA LEU A 127 6.33 2.91 -12.54
C LEU A 127 6.64 4.23 -11.81
N LEU A 128 6.76 4.20 -10.48
CA LEU A 128 7.18 5.36 -9.70
C LEU A 128 8.60 5.79 -10.05
N LEU A 129 9.53 4.86 -10.23
CA LEU A 129 10.89 5.16 -10.68
C LEU A 129 10.87 5.87 -12.05
N ILE A 130 10.25 5.23 -13.05
CA ILE A 130 10.14 5.79 -14.42
C ILE A 130 9.52 7.19 -14.37
N LEU A 131 8.40 7.35 -13.66
CA LEU A 131 7.66 8.61 -13.65
C LEU A 131 8.31 9.70 -12.79
N SER A 132 9.14 9.34 -11.81
CA SER A 132 9.88 10.28 -10.96
C SER A 132 11.12 10.84 -11.65
N PHE A 133 11.84 10.01 -12.43
CA PHE A 133 13.06 10.44 -13.11
C PHE A 133 12.81 10.97 -14.52
N ASP A 134 11.98 10.29 -15.32
CA ASP A 134 11.75 10.60 -16.73
C ASP A 134 10.37 11.21 -17.01
N GLY A 135 9.53 11.33 -15.97
CA GLY A 135 8.11 11.58 -16.11
C GLY A 135 7.57 12.84 -15.43
N PRO A 136 6.23 12.97 -15.39
CA PRO A 136 5.53 14.17 -14.95
C PRO A 136 5.38 14.27 -13.42
N LEU A 137 6.01 13.39 -12.63
CA LEU A 137 6.06 13.56 -11.18
C LEU A 137 7.17 14.56 -10.88
N GLY A 138 6.80 15.74 -10.37
CA GLY A 138 7.69 16.88 -10.12
C GLY A 138 6.94 18.22 -10.17
N PRO A 139 7.49 19.29 -9.56
CA PRO A 139 6.90 20.61 -9.69
C PRO A 139 6.75 20.95 -11.18
N ARG A 140 5.58 21.47 -11.58
CA ARG A 140 5.42 22.02 -12.93
C ARG A 140 6.52 23.04 -13.13
N PRO A 141 7.29 23.02 -14.25
CA PRO A 141 8.23 24.09 -14.52
C PRO A 141 7.46 25.41 -14.43
N VAL A 142 7.91 26.28 -13.52
CA VAL A 142 7.37 27.64 -13.39
C VAL A 142 7.55 28.26 -14.77
N ARG A 143 6.44 28.56 -15.46
CA ARG A 143 6.53 29.23 -16.76
C ARG A 143 7.23 30.57 -16.51
N PRO A 144 8.29 30.91 -17.24
CA PRO A 144 8.90 32.22 -17.11
C PRO A 144 7.82 33.26 -17.39
N ILE A 145 7.63 34.17 -16.43
CA ILE A 145 6.78 35.34 -16.61
C ILE A 145 7.44 36.14 -17.73
N ARG A 146 6.79 36.26 -18.89
CA ARG A 146 7.18 37.24 -19.88
C ARG A 146 6.80 38.60 -19.29
N LEU A 147 7.80 39.30 -18.74
CA LEU A 147 7.73 40.74 -18.50
C LEU A 147 7.78 41.47 -19.85
#